data_AF-A0A8C0GLI0-F1
#
_entry.id   AF-A0A8C0GLI0-F1
#
_cell.length_a   1.000
_cell.length_b   1.000
_cell.length_c   1.000
_cell.angle_alpha   90.00
_cell.angle_beta   90.00
_cell.angle_gamma   90.00
#
_symmetry.space_group_name_H-M   'P 1'
#
loop_
_entity.id
_entity.type
_entity.pdbx_description
1 polymer ?
#
loop_
_entity_poly.entity_id
_entity_poly.type
_entity_poly.pdbx_seq_one_letter_code
_entity_poly.pdbx_strand_id
1 'polypeptide(L)'
;MDRRSLTHEILSQLPLAQQVSGTTAWGTLGTIKSYLGFDAESDLQHLVEAIAGADHGAILDVLTNRTNAQRQQITKMFQALTKQVMGRALGAALSGNLERVIMGLLKPLAQYDAHELRVAMQVRWAGPAPQ
;
A
#
# COMPACT_ATOMS: atom_id res chain seq x y z
N MET A 1 -16.12 -21.69 -38.96
CA MET A 1 -15.84 -21.87 -37.52
C MET A 1 -15.53 -20.50 -36.93
N ASP A 2 -16.53 -19.89 -36.29
CA ASP A 2 -16.46 -18.52 -35.76
C ASP A 2 -15.56 -18.44 -34.52
N ARG A 3 -14.42 -17.74 -34.65
CA ARG A 3 -13.47 -17.46 -33.55
C ARG A 3 -14.05 -16.59 -32.43
N ARG A 4 -15.29 -16.10 -32.58
CA ARG A 4 -16.01 -15.29 -31.58
C ARG A 4 -16.73 -16.14 -30.51
N SER A 5 -16.94 -17.44 -30.75
CA SER A 5 -17.74 -18.29 -29.85
C SER A 5 -16.93 -18.83 -28.66
N LEU A 6 -15.64 -19.15 -28.88
CA LEU A 6 -14.83 -19.87 -27.90
C LEU A 6 -14.45 -19.01 -26.70
N THR A 7 -14.10 -17.74 -26.91
CA THR A 7 -13.76 -16.82 -25.82
C THR A 7 -14.96 -16.54 -24.93
N HIS A 8 -16.15 -16.45 -25.51
CA HIS A 8 -17.39 -16.19 -24.75
C HIS A 8 -17.82 -17.40 -23.91
N GLU A 9 -17.57 -18.61 -24.41
CA GLU A 9 -17.83 -19.86 -23.70
C GLU A 9 -16.79 -20.14 -22.60
N ILE A 10 -15.52 -19.83 -22.85
CA ILE A 10 -14.49 -19.91 -21.81
C ILE A 10 -14.80 -18.91 -20.68
N LEU A 11 -15.26 -17.71 -21.01
CA LEU A 11 -15.59 -16.69 -20.03
C LEU A 11 -16.86 -17.01 -19.23
N SER A 12 -17.82 -17.76 -19.79
CA SER A 12 -19.04 -18.16 -19.07
C SER A 12 -18.84 -19.35 -18.12
N GLN A 13 -17.83 -20.18 -18.38
CA GLN A 13 -17.46 -21.33 -17.54
C GLN A 13 -16.56 -20.95 -16.36
N LEU A 14 -15.97 -19.74 -16.38
CA LEU A 14 -15.20 -19.24 -15.25
C LEU A 14 -16.17 -18.70 -14.18
N PRO A 15 -16.13 -19.22 -12.94
CA PRO A 15 -16.92 -18.69 -11.83
C PRO A 15 -16.28 -17.39 -11.36
N LEU A 16 -16.37 -16.32 -12.16
CA LEU A 16 -15.67 -15.06 -11.90
C LEU A 16 -16.52 -14.00 -11.22
N ALA A 17 -17.85 -14.10 -11.17
CA ALA A 17 -18.66 -13.16 -10.39
C ALA A 17 -20.14 -13.58 -10.28
N GLN A 18 -20.47 -14.70 -9.64
CA GLN A 18 -21.80 -14.79 -9.04
C GLN A 18 -21.81 -15.78 -7.88
N GLN A 19 -22.30 -15.30 -6.73
CA GLN A 19 -22.49 -15.98 -5.44
C GLN A 19 -21.26 -16.17 -4.56
N VAL A 20 -20.94 -15.12 -3.81
CA VAL A 20 -20.45 -15.28 -2.43
C VAL A 20 -21.41 -14.56 -1.49
N SER A 21 -22.62 -15.14 -1.36
CA SER A 21 -23.50 -14.85 -0.23
C SER A 21 -23.07 -15.77 0.92
N GLY A 22 -22.48 -15.20 1.97
CA GLY A 22 -22.14 -15.91 3.20
C GLY A 22 -20.66 -16.22 3.36
N THR A 23 -19.99 -15.40 4.17
CA THR A 23 -18.99 -15.80 5.17
C THR A 23 -18.12 -17.03 4.86
N THR A 24 -17.05 -16.83 4.07
CA THR A 24 -15.66 -17.33 4.24
C THR A 24 -14.97 -17.32 2.87
N ALA A 25 -14.78 -16.15 2.28
CA ALA A 25 -13.77 -16.02 1.23
C ALA A 25 -12.40 -16.03 1.91
N TRP A 26 -11.50 -16.91 1.47
CA TRP A 26 -10.09 -16.94 1.86
C TRP A 26 -9.46 -15.57 1.52
N GLY A 27 -9.59 -14.59 2.42
CA GLY A 27 -9.18 -13.21 2.14
C GLY A 27 -9.81 -12.09 2.99
N THR A 28 -10.87 -12.33 3.79
CA THR A 28 -11.58 -11.23 4.50
C THR A 28 -11.24 -11.05 5.99
N LEU A 29 -10.32 -11.85 6.55
CA LEU A 29 -9.91 -11.79 7.97
C LEU A 29 -8.87 -10.70 8.29
N GLY A 30 -8.59 -9.76 7.38
CA GLY A 30 -7.66 -8.65 7.64
C GLY A 30 -8.11 -7.76 8.80
N THR A 31 -7.17 -7.30 9.62
CA THR A 31 -7.41 -6.47 10.82
C THR A 31 -7.70 -5.00 10.46
N ILE A 32 -7.10 -4.50 9.38
CA ILE A 32 -7.35 -3.13 8.89
C ILE A 32 -8.60 -3.16 8.01
N LYS A 33 -9.67 -2.51 8.50
CA LYS A 33 -10.92 -2.30 7.75
C LYS A 33 -10.96 -0.89 7.19
N SER A 34 -11.86 -0.63 6.25
CA SER A 34 -12.15 0.72 5.76
C SER A 34 -12.53 1.64 6.92
N TYR A 35 -11.80 2.73 7.11
CA TYR A 35 -12.13 3.72 8.14
C TYR A 35 -13.47 4.40 7.82
N LEU A 36 -14.40 4.38 8.78
CA LEU A 36 -15.74 4.95 8.63
C LEU A 36 -15.65 6.48 8.67
N GLY A 37 -16.30 7.17 7.74
CA GLY A 37 -16.22 8.63 7.66
C GLY A 37 -14.86 9.14 7.20
N PHE A 38 -14.12 8.34 6.42
CA PHE A 38 -12.84 8.72 5.86
C PHE A 38 -12.94 10.01 5.04
N ASP A 39 -12.18 11.01 5.47
CA ASP A 39 -11.91 12.23 4.73
C ASP A 39 -10.41 12.34 4.50
N ALA A 40 -10.02 12.31 3.21
CA ALA A 40 -8.62 12.41 2.83
C ALA A 40 -8.02 13.78 3.15
N GLU A 41 -8.83 14.84 3.22
CA GLU A 41 -8.36 16.19 3.50
C GLU A 41 -8.02 16.38 4.97
N SER A 42 -8.93 16.00 5.87
CA SER A 42 -8.65 15.98 7.30
C SER A 42 -7.42 15.12 7.63
N ASP A 43 -7.31 13.91 7.09
CA ASP A 43 -6.14 13.04 7.31
C ASP A 43 -4.86 13.67 6.77
N LEU A 44 -4.92 14.34 5.60
CA LEU A 44 -3.78 15.02 5.02
C LEU A 44 -3.29 16.16 5.90
N GLN A 45 -4.21 17.01 6.40
CA GLN A 45 -3.86 18.13 7.27
C GLN A 45 -3.17 17.65 8.54
N HIS A 46 -3.73 16.65 9.21
CA HIS A 46 -3.10 16.03 10.38
C HIS A 46 -1.73 15.44 10.06
N LEU A 47 -1.58 14.77 8.92
CA LEU A 47 -0.28 14.20 8.53
C LEU A 47 0.76 15.27 8.23
N VAL A 48 0.39 16.38 7.61
CA VAL A 48 1.34 17.48 7.33
C VAL A 48 1.85 18.09 8.63
N GLU A 49 0.96 18.34 9.59
CA GLU A 49 1.33 18.84 10.92
C GLU A 49 2.21 17.85 11.67
N ALA A 50 1.83 16.57 11.69
CA ALA A 50 2.59 15.52 12.36
C ALA A 50 3.98 15.32 11.74
N ILE A 51 4.11 15.39 10.41
CA ILE A 51 5.41 15.29 9.73
C ILE A 51 6.29 16.49 10.07
N ALA A 52 5.74 17.71 10.07
CA ALA A 52 6.49 18.92 10.41
C ALA A 52 6.97 18.92 11.88
N GLY A 53 6.16 18.38 12.79
CA GLY A 53 6.49 18.23 14.21
C GLY A 53 7.27 16.96 14.58
N ALA A 54 7.53 16.06 13.61
CA ALA A 54 8.06 14.72 13.85
C ALA A 54 7.27 13.92 14.91
N ASP A 55 5.95 14.06 14.92
CA ASP A 55 5.05 13.29 15.79
C ASP A 55 4.83 11.89 15.22
N HIS A 56 5.64 10.96 15.71
CA HIS A 56 5.62 9.54 15.32
C HIS A 56 4.29 8.87 15.69
N GLY A 57 3.66 9.29 16.79
CA GLY A 57 2.41 8.72 17.28
C GLY A 57 1.25 9.05 16.37
N ALA A 58 1.11 10.33 16.00
CA ALA A 58 0.07 10.80 15.09
C ALA A 58 0.24 10.20 13.68
N ILE A 59 1.47 10.10 13.16
CA ILE A 59 1.74 9.46 11.87
C ILE A 59 1.30 8.00 11.89
N LEU A 60 1.65 7.27 12.96
CA LEU A 60 1.28 5.86 13.11
C LEU A 60 -0.24 5.70 13.17
N ASP A 61 -0.91 6.48 14.02
CA ASP A 61 -2.35 6.38 14.25
C ASP A 61 -3.15 6.56 12.96
N VAL A 62 -2.78 7.53 12.12
CA VAL A 62 -3.42 7.70 10.81
C VAL A 62 -3.07 6.52 9.89
N LEU A 63 -1.79 6.21 9.67
CA LEU A 63 -1.40 5.27 8.61
C LEU A 63 -1.75 3.80 8.93
N THR A 64 -1.80 3.39 10.20
CA THR A 64 -2.20 2.02 10.58
C THR A 64 -3.70 1.83 10.61
N ASN A 65 -4.48 2.90 10.77
CA ASN A 65 -5.95 2.84 10.79
C ASN A 65 -6.59 3.19 9.45
N ARG A 66 -5.81 3.31 8.36
CA ARG A 66 -6.32 3.47 6.99
C ARG A 66 -5.97 2.27 6.13
N THR A 67 -6.89 1.88 5.26
CA THR A 67 -6.64 0.85 4.23
C THR A 67 -5.61 1.32 3.21
N ASN A 68 -5.02 0.40 2.45
CA ASN A 68 -4.07 0.77 1.39
C ASN A 68 -4.72 1.73 0.36
N ALA A 69 -5.97 1.46 -0.05
CA ALA A 69 -6.71 2.33 -0.97
C ALA A 69 -6.84 3.76 -0.43
N GLN A 70 -7.21 3.92 0.84
CA GLN A 70 -7.29 5.22 1.51
C GLN A 70 -5.91 5.90 1.60
N ARG A 71 -4.85 5.16 1.94
CA ARG A 71 -3.48 5.68 1.94
C ARG A 71 -3.03 6.15 0.55
N GLN A 72 -3.42 5.46 -0.52
CA GLN A 72 -3.13 5.91 -1.88
C GLN A 72 -3.85 7.22 -2.21
N GLN A 73 -5.09 7.41 -1.73
CA GLN A 73 -5.83 8.66 -1.90
C GLN A 73 -5.13 9.80 -1.16
N ILE A 74 -4.75 9.60 0.11
CA ILE A 74 -3.98 10.58 0.89
C ILE A 74 -2.66 10.91 0.18
N THR A 75 -1.91 9.90 -0.28
CA THR A 75 -0.61 10.09 -0.94
C THR A 75 -0.72 10.94 -2.21
N LYS A 76 -1.75 10.70 -3.04
CA LYS A 76 -2.01 11.50 -4.25
C LYS A 76 -2.34 12.95 -3.88
N MET A 77 -3.16 13.14 -2.85
CA MET A 77 -3.57 14.46 -2.41
C MET A 77 -2.42 15.25 -1.78
N PHE A 78 -1.58 14.58 -0.99
CA PHE A 78 -0.34 15.12 -0.45
C PHE A 78 0.57 15.65 -1.56
N GLN A 79 0.79 14.85 -2.60
CA GLN A 79 1.62 15.23 -3.74
C GLN A 79 1.01 16.41 -4.51
N ALA A 80 -0.31 16.46 -4.65
CA ALA A 80 -1.00 17.56 -5.32
C ALA A 80 -0.82 18.90 -4.56
N LEU A 81 -0.95 18.88 -3.23
CA LEU A 81 -0.92 20.06 -2.36
C LEU A 81 0.51 20.54 -2.09
N THR A 82 1.40 19.65 -1.66
CA THR A 82 2.76 20.01 -1.21
C THR A 82 3.80 20.01 -2.33
N LYS A 83 3.46 19.45 -3.50
CA LYS A 83 4.40 19.14 -4.61
C LYS A 83 5.59 18.26 -4.20
N GLN A 84 5.51 17.60 -3.04
CA GLN A 84 6.53 16.68 -2.55
C GLN A 84 6.00 15.24 -2.54
N VAL A 85 6.93 14.29 -2.63
CA VAL A 85 6.60 12.87 -2.48
C VAL A 85 6.49 12.55 -0.99
N MET A 86 5.32 12.08 -0.54
CA MET A 86 5.04 11.78 0.86
C MET A 86 6.10 10.87 1.52
N GLY A 87 6.58 9.86 0.79
CA GLY A 87 7.65 8.97 1.28
C GLY A 87 8.96 9.70 1.59
N ARG A 88 9.31 10.76 0.84
CA ARG A 88 10.52 11.56 1.13
C ARG A 88 10.34 12.43 2.37
N ALA A 89 9.16 13.02 2.54
CA ALA A 89 8.84 13.82 3.73
C ALA A 89 8.87 12.94 5.00
N LEU A 90 8.30 11.74 4.93
CA LEU A 90 8.32 10.78 6.04
C LEU A 90 9.72 10.20 6.32
N GLY A 91 10.54 9.96 5.30
CA GLY A 91 11.93 9.51 5.49
C GLY A 91 12.84 10.58 6.12
N ALA A 92 12.42 11.85 6.13
CA ALA A 92 13.12 12.90 6.87
C ALA A 92 12.67 12.98 8.34
N ALA A 93 11.43 12.58 8.64
CA ALA A 93 10.85 12.63 9.98
C ALA A 93 11.03 11.32 10.77
N LEU A 94 11.13 10.18 10.10
CA LEU A 94 11.22 8.84 10.69
C LEU A 94 12.59 8.22 10.42
N SER A 95 13.01 7.27 11.26
CA SER A 95 14.23 6.50 11.03
C SER A 95 14.09 5.02 11.42
N GLY A 96 15.00 4.19 10.90
CA GLY A 96 15.17 2.81 11.32
C GLY A 96 14.01 1.88 10.90
N ASN A 97 13.56 1.04 11.83
CA ASN A 97 12.53 0.04 11.53
C ASN A 97 11.15 0.67 11.29
N LEU A 98 10.82 1.75 12.01
CA LEU A 98 9.55 2.43 11.86
C LEU A 98 9.42 3.06 10.47
N GLU A 99 10.47 3.73 10.01
CA GLU A 99 10.54 4.26 8.65
C GLU A 99 10.28 3.16 7.61
N ARG A 100 10.96 2.02 7.72
CA ARG A 100 10.80 0.89 6.80
C ARG A 100 9.35 0.38 6.74
N VAL A 101 8.71 0.22 7.89
CA VAL A 101 7.31 -0.22 7.97
C VAL A 101 6.37 0.79 7.35
N ILE A 102 6.50 2.07 7.69
CA ILE A 102 5.65 3.15 7.18
C ILE A 102 5.83 3.30 5.65
N MET A 103 7.05 3.22 5.13
CA MET A 103 7.30 3.23 3.69
C MET A 103 6.69 2.01 2.99
N GLY A 104 6.71 0.84 3.61
CA GLY A 104 6.01 -0.35 3.13
C GLY A 104 4.50 -0.14 3.05
N LEU A 105 3.90 0.41 4.11
CA LEU A 105 2.47 0.70 4.20
C LEU A 105 1.96 1.68 3.15
N LEU A 106 2.80 2.60 2.67
CA LEU A 106 2.44 3.57 1.63
C LEU A 106 2.56 3.04 0.20
N LYS A 107 3.23 1.91 -0.02
CA LYS A 107 3.37 1.33 -1.37
C LYS A 107 2.04 0.71 -1.82
N PRO A 108 1.68 0.83 -3.11
CA PRO A 108 0.66 -0.04 -3.70
C PRO A 108 1.04 -1.51 -3.52
N LEU A 109 0.07 -2.39 -3.29
CA LEU A 109 0.32 -3.80 -2.95
C LEU A 109 1.30 -4.48 -3.92
N ALA A 110 1.03 -4.41 -5.23
CA ALA A 110 1.89 -5.01 -6.25
C ALA A 110 3.32 -4.44 -6.26
N GLN A 111 3.49 -3.16 -5.91
CA GLN A 111 4.82 -2.55 -5.82
C GLN A 111 5.55 -2.98 -4.55
N TYR A 112 4.82 -3.20 -3.45
CA TYR A 112 5.39 -3.76 -2.23
C TYR A 112 5.86 -5.19 -2.47
N ASP A 113 5.04 -6.05 -3.07
CA ASP A 113 5.41 -7.44 -3.40
C ASP A 113 6.63 -7.49 -4.33
N ALA A 114 6.64 -6.70 -5.41
CA ALA A 114 7.77 -6.62 -6.32
C ALA A 114 9.05 -6.12 -5.64
N HIS A 115 8.91 -5.19 -4.68
CA HIS A 115 10.04 -4.69 -3.89
C HIS A 115 10.62 -5.79 -3.00
N GLU A 116 9.79 -6.49 -2.23
CA GLU A 116 10.22 -7.58 -1.35
C GLU A 116 10.85 -8.73 -2.13
N LEU A 117 10.26 -9.13 -3.27
CA LEU A 117 10.83 -10.15 -4.15
C LEU A 117 12.22 -9.75 -4.66
N ARG A 118 12.38 -8.50 -5.11
CA ARG A 118 13.67 -7.99 -5.57
C ARG A 118 14.71 -8.01 -4.45
N VAL A 119 14.33 -7.55 -3.25
CA VAL A 119 15.23 -7.52 -2.09
C VAL A 119 15.65 -8.94 -1.71
N ALA A 120 14.72 -9.90 -1.69
CA ALA A 120 15.00 -11.29 -1.36
C ALA A 120 15.92 -11.98 -2.37
N MET A 121 15.77 -11.67 -3.67
CA MET A 121 16.59 -12.23 -4.74
C MET A 121 17.94 -11.51 -4.93
N GLN A 122 18.18 -10.42 -4.20
CA GLN A 122 19.41 -9.67 -4.33
C GLN A 122 20.57 -10.44 -3.70
N VAL A 123 21.27 -11.24 -4.52
CA VAL A 123 22.49 -11.94 -4.14
C VAL A 123 23.52 -10.89 -3.72
N ARG A 124 23.82 -10.83 -2.42
CA ARG A 124 24.95 -10.08 -1.90
C ARG A 124 26.20 -10.89 -2.18
N TRP A 125 26.68 -10.84 -3.42
CA TRP A 125 27.98 -11.40 -3.78
C TRP A 125 29.06 -10.63 -3.02
N ALA A 126 29.52 -11.20 -1.91
CA ALA A 126 30.79 -10.85 -1.31
C ALA A 126 31.85 -11.53 -2.18
N GLY A 127 32.39 -10.81 -3.16
CA GLY A 127 33.51 -11.30 -3.95
C GLY A 127 34.68 -11.74 -3.05
N PRO A 128 35.55 -12.65 -3.54
CA PRO A 128 36.70 -13.08 -2.76
C PRO A 128 37.58 -11.87 -2.40
N ALA A 129 38.02 -11.81 -1.14
CA ALA A 129 38.88 -10.74 -0.63
C ALA A 129 40.17 -10.63 -1.47
N PRO A 130 40.65 -9.41 -1.79
CA PRO A 130 41.91 -9.23 -2.49
C PRO A 130 43.05 -9.76 -1.62
N GLN A 131 43.98 -10.48 -2.27
CA GLN A 131 45.14 -11.11 -1.66
C GLN A 131 46.27 -10.11 -1.43
#